data_AF-A0A7X7RJV3-F1
#
_entry.id   AF-A0A7X7RJV3-F1
#
_cell.length_a   1.000
_cell.length_b   1.000
_cell.length_c   1.000
_cell.angle_alpha   90.00
_cell.angle_beta   90.00
_cell.angle_gamma   90.00
#
_symmetry.space_group_name_H-M   'P 1'
#
loop_
_entity.id
_entity.type
_entity.pdbx_description
1 polymer ?
#
loop_
_entity_poly.entity_id
_entity_poly.type
_entity_poly.pdbx_seq_one_letter_code
_entity_poly.pdbx_strand_id
1 'polypeptide(L)'
;MRINITCKDNLAAVLQQSGHRLDLRCGGQGTCGRCRVELLSGTWEVEKRVVQAPGSALACRTRLLSDNGEVEFTPLSGKGQIASGWFSRPLPVRSETVLGVDIGTTTIAAVKVCHGEVIGRASCFNAQMEYGDNVLTRIGAAAGHLSALQAAVRSSVGGLLSEL
;
A
#
# COMPACT_ATOMS: atom_id res chain seq x y z
N MET A 1 16.90 -1.54 -0.08
CA MET A 1 16.96 -2.95 -0.55
C MET A 1 17.26 -2.94 -2.03
N ARG A 2 18.08 -3.88 -2.51
CA ARG A 2 18.49 -3.97 -3.92
C ARG A 2 17.86 -5.18 -4.58
N ILE A 3 17.42 -5.01 -5.83
CA ILE A 3 16.83 -6.09 -6.63
C ILE A 3 17.36 -6.00 -8.06
N ASN A 4 17.65 -7.15 -8.65
CA ASN A 4 17.92 -7.29 -10.07
C ASN A 4 16.61 -7.50 -10.86
N ILE A 5 16.42 -6.69 -11.89
CA ILE A 5 15.28 -6.69 -12.78
C ILE A 5 15.71 -7.26 -14.13
N THR A 6 14.94 -8.21 -14.64
CA THR A 6 15.13 -8.82 -15.97
C THR A 6 13.89 -8.70 -16.86
N CYS A 7 12.78 -8.22 -16.31
CA CYS A 7 11.53 -8.01 -17.03
C CYS A 7 11.45 -6.59 -17.60
N LYS A 8 10.92 -6.46 -18.82
CA LYS A 8 10.77 -5.18 -19.55
C LYS A 8 9.41 -4.50 -19.32
N ASP A 9 8.62 -5.00 -18.38
CA ASP A 9 7.35 -4.42 -17.95
C ASP A 9 7.55 -3.18 -17.05
N ASN A 10 6.42 -2.58 -16.64
CA ASN A 10 6.40 -1.48 -15.68
C ASN A 10 7.09 -1.88 -14.36
N LEU A 11 8.08 -1.10 -13.93
CA LEU A 11 8.90 -1.43 -12.77
C LEU A 11 8.08 -1.56 -11.49
N ALA A 12 7.05 -0.73 -11.29
CA ALA A 12 6.18 -0.87 -10.11
C ALA A 12 5.41 -2.20 -10.10
N ALA A 13 4.94 -2.66 -11.27
CA ALA A 13 4.27 -3.96 -11.40
C ALA A 13 5.23 -5.13 -11.16
N VAL A 14 6.45 -5.06 -11.70
CA VAL A 14 7.49 -6.08 -11.48
C VAL A 14 7.83 -6.21 -9.99
N LEU A 15 8.04 -5.06 -9.32
CA LEU A 15 8.33 -5.05 -7.89
C LEU A 15 7.17 -5.62 -7.06
N GLN A 16 5.93 -5.27 -7.40
CA GLN A 16 4.74 -5.84 -6.75
C GLN A 16 4.62 -7.36 -6.95
N GLN A 17 4.86 -7.87 -8.16
CA GLN A 17 4.84 -9.31 -8.46
C GLN A 17 5.93 -10.08 -7.72
N SER A 18 7.09 -9.46 -7.49
CA SER A 18 8.16 -10.02 -6.66
C SER A 18 7.91 -9.92 -5.14
N GLY A 19 6.72 -9.47 -4.72
CA GLY A 19 6.34 -9.35 -3.31
C GLY A 19 6.79 -8.06 -2.63
N HIS A 20 7.35 -7.10 -3.39
CA HIS A 20 7.85 -5.85 -2.86
C HIS A 20 6.91 -4.68 -3.21
N ARG A 21 6.05 -4.33 -2.26
CA ARG A 21 5.07 -3.25 -2.45
C ARG A 21 5.74 -1.88 -2.37
N LEU A 22 5.31 -0.97 -3.25
CA LEU A 22 5.66 0.45 -3.22
C LEU A 22 4.46 1.28 -2.77
N ASP A 23 4.71 2.50 -2.28
CA ASP A 23 3.64 3.48 -2.03
C ASP A 23 3.13 4.04 -3.37
N LEU A 24 2.05 3.44 -3.87
CA LEU A 24 1.37 3.82 -5.10
C LEU A 24 0.06 4.58 -4.83
N ARG A 25 0.01 5.48 -3.85
CA ARG A 25 -1.15 6.37 -3.54
C ARG A 25 -1.66 7.27 -4.68
N CYS A 26 -1.09 7.18 -5.87
CA CYS A 26 -1.61 7.85 -7.07
C CYS A 26 -1.96 6.86 -8.18
N GLY A 27 -2.07 5.55 -7.88
CA GLY A 27 -2.49 4.55 -8.85
C GLY A 27 -1.56 4.47 -10.06
N GLY A 28 -0.29 4.82 -9.87
CA GLY A 28 0.71 4.87 -10.93
C GLY A 28 0.68 6.10 -11.85
N GLN A 29 -0.10 7.15 -11.54
CA GLN A 29 -0.16 8.37 -12.35
C GLN A 29 1.09 9.28 -12.26
N GLY A 30 2.01 8.99 -11.34
CA GLY A 30 3.25 9.77 -11.16
C GLY A 30 3.09 11.07 -10.38
N THR A 31 1.92 11.35 -9.81
CA THR A 31 1.61 12.62 -9.15
C THR A 31 2.02 12.68 -7.67
N CYS A 32 2.16 11.54 -6.99
CA CYS A 32 2.48 11.52 -5.54
C CYS A 32 3.99 11.48 -5.23
N GLY A 33 4.83 11.05 -6.18
CA GLY A 33 6.28 10.91 -6.00
C GLY A 33 6.75 9.81 -5.03
N ARG A 34 5.86 8.99 -4.46
CA ARG A 34 6.19 8.07 -3.36
C ARG A 34 6.72 6.69 -3.77
N CYS A 35 6.66 6.36 -5.06
CA CYS A 35 7.24 5.14 -5.62
C CYS A 35 8.65 5.35 -6.17
N ARG A 36 9.39 6.30 -5.60
CA ARG A 36 10.76 6.63 -6.04
C ARG A 36 11.71 5.48 -5.79
N VAL A 37 12.57 5.22 -6.77
CA VAL A 37 13.60 4.19 -6.76
C VAL A 37 14.88 4.75 -7.32
N GLU A 38 16.00 4.22 -6.85
CA GLU A 38 17.33 4.50 -7.38
C GLU A 38 17.70 3.42 -8.39
N LEU A 39 18.08 3.82 -9.59
CA LEU A 39 18.57 2.98 -10.66
C LEU A 39 20.09 2.85 -10.48
N LEU A 40 20.58 1.64 -10.22
CA LEU A 40 21.99 1.38 -9.98
C LEU A 40 22.72 0.94 -11.27
N SER A 41 22.05 0.15 -12.12
CA SER A 41 22.61 -0.33 -13.39
C SER A 41 21.53 -0.54 -14.46
N GLY A 42 21.94 -0.70 -15.72
CA GLY A 42 21.04 -0.92 -16.86
C GLY A 42 20.60 0.35 -17.59
N THR A 43 19.87 0.14 -18.69
CA THR A 43 19.27 1.19 -19.51
C THR A 43 17.76 1.16 -19.31
N TRP A 44 17.19 2.32 -18.98
CA TRP A 44 15.80 2.43 -18.56
C TRP A 44 15.04 3.41 -19.44
N GLU A 45 13.75 3.19 -19.61
CA GLU A 45 12.84 4.21 -20.11
C GLU A 45 12.12 4.84 -18.92
N VAL A 46 12.35 6.13 -18.68
CA VAL A 46 11.69 6.93 -17.65
C VAL A 46 10.87 8.01 -18.34
N GLU A 47 9.55 7.98 -18.21
CA GLU A 47 8.65 8.94 -18.86
C GLU A 47 8.92 9.12 -20.38
N LYS A 48 9.13 8.01 -21.10
CA LYS A 48 9.46 7.97 -22.53
C LYS A 48 10.84 8.54 -22.91
N ARG A 49 11.72 8.78 -21.93
CA ARG A 49 13.11 9.15 -22.16
C ARG A 49 14.02 7.99 -21.79
N VAL A 50 15.03 7.74 -22.61
CA VAL A 50 16.06 6.75 -22.30
C VAL A 50 17.01 7.36 -21.28
N VAL A 51 17.20 6.67 -20.16
CA VAL A 51 18.08 7.06 -19.05
C VAL A 51 19.04 5.91 -18.78
N GLN A 52 20.34 6.21 -18.80
CA GLN A 52 21.37 5.28 -18.38
C GLN A 52 21.58 5.42 -16.88
N ALA A 53 21.58 4.30 -16.15
CA ALA A 53 21.94 4.32 -14.74
C ALA A 53 23.40 4.77 -14.54
N PRO A 54 23.75 5.42 -13.42
CA PRO A 54 22.92 5.63 -12.23
C PRO A 54 21.95 6.82 -12.34
N GLY A 55 20.81 6.75 -11.64
CA GLY A 55 19.84 7.84 -11.57
C GLY A 55 18.63 7.55 -10.67
N SER A 56 17.76 8.53 -10.44
CA SER A 56 16.55 8.38 -9.62
C SER A 56 15.29 8.53 -10.48
N ALA A 57 14.30 7.65 -10.31
CA ALA A 57 13.07 7.66 -11.11
C ALA A 57 11.83 7.22 -10.31
N LEU A 58 10.64 7.48 -10.85
CA LEU A 58 9.38 6.94 -10.31
C LEU A 58 9.15 5.55 -10.90
N ALA A 59 9.07 4.52 -10.06
CA ALA A 59 8.88 3.15 -10.52
C ALA A 59 7.62 2.98 -11.40
N CYS A 60 6.53 3.69 -11.08
CA CYS A 60 5.30 3.60 -11.87
C CYS A 60 5.41 4.20 -13.28
N ARG A 61 6.48 4.96 -13.56
CA ARG A 61 6.75 5.61 -14.85
C ARG A 61 8.04 5.11 -15.50
N THR A 62 8.54 3.95 -15.05
CA THR A 62 9.84 3.41 -15.45
C THR A 62 9.70 1.98 -15.93
N ARG A 63 10.44 1.59 -16.97
CA ARG A 63 10.61 0.19 -17.41
C ARG A 63 12.04 -0.07 -17.88
N LEU A 64 12.47 -1.32 -17.82
CA LEU A 64 13.80 -1.75 -18.25
C LEU A 64 13.87 -1.91 -19.77
N LEU A 65 14.95 -1.43 -20.40
CA LEU A 65 15.24 -1.61 -21.84
C LEU A 65 16.37 -2.63 -22.09
N SER A 66 17.40 -2.61 -21.25
CA SER A 66 18.48 -3.61 -21.27
C SER A 66 18.01 -4.99 -20.80
N ASP A 67 18.86 -6.01 -20.89
CA ASP A 67 18.50 -7.38 -20.49
C ASP A 67 18.57 -7.59 -18.97
N ASN A 68 19.35 -6.77 -18.28
CA ASN A 68 19.40 -6.69 -16.83
C ASN A 68 19.49 -5.23 -16.36
N GLY A 69 19.07 -4.99 -15.12
CA GLY A 69 19.22 -3.71 -14.46
C GLY A 69 18.95 -3.85 -12.97
N GLU A 70 19.74 -3.17 -12.14
CA GLU A 70 19.62 -3.22 -10.69
C GLU A 70 18.98 -1.94 -10.17
N VAL A 71 18.06 -2.07 -9.20
CA VAL A 71 17.40 -0.96 -8.53
C VAL A 71 17.53 -1.08 -7.02
N GLU A 72 17.63 0.08 -6.36
CA GLU A 72 17.57 0.20 -4.91
C GLU A 72 16.34 1.01 -4.49
N PHE A 73 15.61 0.52 -3.49
CA PHE A 73 14.45 1.21 -2.96
C PHE A 73 14.15 0.79 -1.53
N THR A 74 13.29 1.56 -0.88
CA THR A 74 12.72 1.20 0.42
C THR A 74 11.33 0.60 0.16
N PRO A 75 11.14 -0.71 0.35
CA PRO A 75 9.80 -1.29 0.21
C PRO A 75 8.88 -0.68 1.24
N LEU A 76 7.59 -0.63 0.93
CA LEU A 76 6.57 -0.31 1.90
C LEU A 76 6.54 -1.46 2.93
N SER A 77 7.30 -1.32 4.02
CA SER A 77 7.27 -2.25 5.13
C SER A 77 5.94 -2.14 5.86
N GLY A 78 5.39 -3.29 6.24
CA GLY A 78 4.05 -3.44 6.79
C GLY A 78 3.73 -2.55 7.99
N LYS A 79 2.41 -2.44 8.20
CA LYS A 79 1.71 -1.68 9.24
C LYS A 79 1.92 -0.19 9.10
N GLY A 80 1.02 0.46 8.38
CA GLY A 80 0.79 1.88 8.58
C GLY A 80 0.37 2.09 10.03
N GLN A 81 1.35 2.23 10.93
CA GLN A 81 1.17 2.76 12.28
C GLN A 81 0.87 4.25 12.12
N ILE A 82 -0.36 4.54 11.70
CA ILE A 82 -0.93 5.84 12.00
C ILE A 82 -1.34 5.73 13.45
N ALA A 83 -0.61 6.43 14.31
CA ALA A 83 -0.98 6.58 15.71
C ALA A 83 -2.36 7.26 15.79
N SER A 84 -3.42 6.45 15.77
CA SER A 84 -4.72 6.88 16.26
C SER A 84 -4.65 6.73 17.77
N GLY A 85 -4.19 7.79 18.43
CA GLY A 85 -4.52 7.97 19.84
C GLY A 85 -6.04 7.87 19.96
N TRP A 86 -6.53 6.74 20.45
CA TRP A 86 -7.96 6.56 20.67
C TRP A 86 -8.31 7.33 21.93
N PHE A 87 -8.74 8.59 21.74
CA PHE A 87 -9.25 9.43 22.81
C PHE A 87 -10.76 9.23 22.91
N SER A 88 -11.19 8.30 23.76
CA SER A 88 -12.61 8.20 24.16
C SER A 88 -12.77 8.54 25.63
N ARG A 89 -13.96 9.05 25.97
CA ARG A 89 -14.46 9.00 27.35
C ARG A 89 -14.48 7.52 27.82
N PRO A 90 -14.42 7.24 29.12
CA PRO A 90 -14.57 5.88 29.63
C PRO A 90 -15.81 5.23 29.01
N LEU A 91 -15.60 4.11 28.31
CA LEU A 91 -16.71 3.40 27.67
C LEU A 91 -17.56 2.74 28.76
N PRO A 92 -18.88 2.56 28.55
CA PRO A 92 -19.71 1.83 29.50
C PRO A 92 -19.09 0.46 29.81
N VAL A 93 -18.92 0.17 31.10
CA VAL A 93 -18.35 -1.11 31.53
C VAL A 93 -19.35 -2.20 31.18
N ARG A 94 -18.97 -3.06 30.24
CA ARG A 94 -19.68 -4.28 29.90
C ARG A 94 -18.69 -5.44 29.77
N SER A 95 -19.16 -6.66 30.03
CA SER A 95 -18.34 -7.87 29.96
C SER A 95 -18.10 -8.35 28.52
N GLU A 96 -18.87 -7.84 27.54
CA GLU A 96 -18.65 -8.20 26.15
C GLU A 96 -17.37 -7.57 25.58
N THR A 97 -16.72 -8.31 24.69
CA THR A 97 -15.65 -7.75 23.86
C THR A 97 -16.26 -7.05 22.65
N VAL A 98 -15.85 -5.81 22.41
CA VAL A 98 -16.29 -4.98 21.29
C VAL A 98 -15.10 -4.64 20.41
N LEU A 99 -15.30 -4.68 19.10
CA LEU A 99 -14.32 -4.23 18.12
C LEU A 99 -14.81 -2.92 17.49
N GLY A 100 -14.00 -1.87 17.57
CA GLY A 100 -14.20 -0.63 16.82
C GLY A 100 -13.28 -0.63 15.61
N VAL A 101 -13.84 -0.49 14.40
CA VAL A 101 -13.06 -0.48 13.16
C VAL A 101 -13.36 0.80 12.38
N ASP A 102 -12.34 1.59 12.10
CA ASP A 102 -12.40 2.76 11.24
C ASP A 102 -11.79 2.43 9.88
N ILE A 103 -12.60 2.48 8.82
CA ILE A 103 -12.20 2.13 7.45
C ILE A 103 -12.02 3.43 6.66
N GLY A 104 -10.81 4.00 6.75
CA GLY A 104 -10.39 5.09 5.89
C GLY A 104 -10.05 4.63 4.48
N THR A 105 -9.93 5.59 3.54
CA THR A 105 -9.52 5.30 2.16
C THR A 105 -8.09 4.77 2.07
N THR A 106 -7.18 5.30 2.88
CA THR A 106 -5.76 4.91 2.90
C THR A 106 -5.44 3.94 4.04
N THR A 107 -6.09 4.10 5.18
CA THR A 107 -5.73 3.38 6.41
C THR A 107 -6.98 2.80 7.05
N ILE A 108 -6.85 1.58 7.56
CA ILE A 108 -7.84 0.95 8.41
C ILE A 108 -7.23 0.85 9.81
N ALA A 109 -7.97 1.29 10.82
CA ALA A 109 -7.58 1.18 12.22
C ALA A 109 -8.62 0.37 12.97
N ALA A 110 -8.18 -0.41 13.96
CA ALA A 110 -9.07 -1.21 14.78
C ALA A 110 -8.64 -1.18 16.25
N VAL A 111 -9.63 -1.19 17.13
CA VAL A 111 -9.47 -1.30 18.58
C VAL A 111 -10.31 -2.44 19.11
N LYS A 112 -9.79 -3.12 20.14
CA LYS A 112 -10.52 -4.13 20.91
C LYS A 112 -10.77 -3.57 22.29
N VAL A 113 -12.02 -3.60 22.72
CA VAL A 113 -12.48 -3.05 23.99
C VAL A 113 -13.12 -4.16 24.81
N CYS A 114 -12.79 -4.24 26.09
CA CYS A 114 -13.43 -5.13 27.06
C CYS A 114 -13.46 -4.42 28.41
N HIS A 115 -14.56 -4.53 29.17
CA HIS A 115 -14.72 -3.85 30.46
C HIS A 115 -14.51 -2.32 30.42
N GLY A 116 -14.85 -1.69 29.30
CA GLY A 116 -14.68 -0.25 29.10
C GLY A 116 -13.24 0.19 28.79
N GLU A 117 -12.29 -0.74 28.72
CA GLU A 117 -10.88 -0.48 28.43
C GLU A 117 -10.47 -0.94 27.03
N VAL A 118 -9.57 -0.20 26.40
CA VAL A 118 -8.96 -0.62 25.12
C VAL A 118 -7.85 -1.63 25.42
N ILE A 119 -8.12 -2.89 25.13
CA ILE A 119 -7.21 -4.02 25.36
C ILE A 119 -6.34 -4.37 24.14
N GLY A 120 -6.64 -3.81 22.96
CA GLY A 120 -5.87 -4.03 21.74
C GLY A 120 -6.03 -2.89 20.74
N ARG A 121 -4.98 -2.61 19.97
CA ARG A 121 -4.96 -1.63 18.87
C ARG A 121 -4.16 -2.18 17.70
N ALA A 122 -4.67 -2.02 16.49
CA ALA A 122 -3.98 -2.42 15.26
C ALA A 122 -4.32 -1.46 14.12
N SER A 123 -3.42 -1.31 13.14
CA SER A 123 -3.67 -0.50 11.95
C SER A 123 -2.91 -1.02 10.73
N CYS A 124 -3.51 -0.86 9.56
CA CYS A 124 -2.94 -1.31 8.29
C CYS A 124 -3.33 -0.36 7.15
N PHE A 125 -2.67 -0.51 6.00
CA PHE A 125 -3.13 0.16 4.78
C PHE A 125 -4.38 -0.50 4.25
N ASN A 126 -5.32 0.29 3.74
CA ASN A 126 -6.49 -0.23 3.06
C ASN A 126 -6.08 -0.79 1.70
N ALA A 127 -6.12 -2.12 1.54
CA ALA A 127 -5.73 -2.79 0.31
C ALA A 127 -6.57 -2.39 -0.91
N GLN A 128 -7.72 -1.74 -0.73
CA GLN A 128 -8.50 -1.15 -1.83
C GLN A 128 -7.72 -0.07 -2.61
N MET A 129 -6.59 0.41 -2.11
CA MET A 129 -5.69 1.29 -2.85
C MET A 129 -5.22 0.71 -4.18
N GLU A 130 -5.20 -0.62 -4.32
CA GLU A 130 -4.89 -1.31 -5.58
C GLU A 130 -5.90 -0.99 -6.71
N TYR A 131 -7.13 -0.62 -6.34
CA TYR A 131 -8.22 -0.31 -7.28
C TYR A 131 -8.50 1.20 -7.41
N GLY A 132 -7.66 2.04 -6.81
CA GLY A 132 -7.80 3.49 -6.84
C GLY A 132 -7.48 4.14 -5.50
N ASP A 133 -6.93 5.35 -5.56
CA ASP A 133 -6.42 6.03 -4.37
C ASP A 133 -7.45 6.89 -3.66
N ASN A 134 -8.56 7.18 -4.33
CA ASN A 134 -9.66 7.95 -3.78
C ASN A 134 -11.01 7.28 -4.04
N VAL A 135 -12.04 7.78 -3.35
CA VAL A 135 -13.39 7.21 -3.41
C VAL A 135 -13.94 7.19 -4.83
N LEU A 136 -13.77 8.27 -5.61
CA LEU A 136 -14.30 8.36 -6.97
C LEU A 136 -13.71 7.31 -7.90
N THR A 137 -12.38 7.10 -7.84
CA THR A 137 -11.71 6.07 -8.64
C THR A 137 -12.20 4.66 -8.28
N ARG A 138 -12.44 4.39 -6.99
CA ARG A 138 -12.97 3.09 -6.54
C ARG A 138 -14.43 2.87 -6.92
N ILE A 139 -15.25 3.93 -6.91
CA ILE A 139 -16.63 3.86 -7.41
C ILE A 139 -16.62 3.48 -8.89
N GLY A 140 -15.73 4.09 -9.69
CA GLY A 140 -15.55 3.71 -11.09
C GLY A 140 -15.11 2.26 -11.26
N ALA A 141 -14.11 1.81 -10.48
CA ALA A 141 -13.60 0.44 -10.53
C ALA A 141 -14.65 -0.62 -10.11
N ALA A 142 -15.60 -0.27 -9.24
CA ALA A 142 -16.61 -1.21 -8.76
C ALA A 142 -17.49 -1.79 -9.87
N ALA A 143 -17.67 -1.09 -11.00
CA ALA A 143 -18.43 -1.61 -12.14
C ALA A 143 -17.88 -2.94 -12.70
N GLY A 144 -16.59 -3.21 -12.53
CA GLY A 144 -15.94 -4.47 -12.93
C GLY A 144 -15.23 -5.23 -11.79
N HIS A 145 -15.03 -4.59 -10.64
CA HIS A 145 -14.19 -5.12 -9.56
C HIS A 145 -14.85 -5.07 -8.18
N LEU A 146 -16.19 -5.00 -8.08
CA LEU A 146 -16.90 -4.91 -6.79
C LEU A 146 -16.50 -6.01 -5.79
N SER A 147 -16.53 -7.27 -6.21
CA SER A 147 -16.16 -8.40 -5.35
C SER A 147 -14.70 -8.35 -4.91
N ALA A 148 -13.81 -7.86 -5.79
CA ALA A 148 -12.38 -7.75 -5.51
C ALA A 148 -12.10 -6.61 -4.51
N LEU A 149 -12.75 -5.45 -4.68
CA LEU A 149 -12.75 -4.34 -3.72
C LEU A 149 -13.27 -4.77 -2.34
N GLN A 150 -14.31 -5.60 -2.29
CA GLN A 150 -14.84 -6.16 -1.05
C GLN A 150 -13.86 -7.15 -0.41
N ALA A 151 -13.27 -8.05 -1.20
CA ALA A 151 -12.28 -9.00 -0.73
C ALA A 151 -11.03 -8.29 -0.17
N ALA A 152 -10.58 -7.22 -0.83
CA ALA A 152 -9.43 -6.43 -0.39
C ALA A 152 -9.64 -5.80 1.00
N VAL A 153 -10.79 -5.17 1.24
CA VAL A 153 -11.08 -4.60 2.57
C VAL A 153 -11.31 -5.68 3.63
N ARG A 154 -11.99 -6.80 3.28
CA ARG A 154 -12.19 -7.93 4.21
C ARG A 154 -10.87 -8.58 4.62
N SER A 155 -9.94 -8.76 3.69
CA SER A 155 -8.61 -9.28 3.96
C SER A 155 -7.82 -8.33 4.88
N SER A 156 -7.88 -7.02 4.61
CA SER A 156 -7.24 -6.00 5.44
C SER A 156 -7.77 -6.00 6.87
N VAL A 157 -9.10 -6.06 7.04
CA VAL A 157 -9.74 -6.15 8.36
C VAL A 157 -9.42 -7.48 9.04
N GLY A 158 -9.49 -8.61 8.32
CA GLY A 158 -9.17 -9.93 8.86
C GLY A 158 -7.75 -10.00 9.44
N GLY A 159 -6.77 -9.43 8.74
CA GLY A 159 -5.40 -9.31 9.24
C GLY A 159 -5.30 -8.47 10.52
N LEU A 160 -6.03 -7.36 10.63
CA LEU A 160 -6.09 -6.57 11.86
C LEU A 160 -6.68 -7.34 13.03
N LEU A 161 -7.76 -8.11 12.79
CA LEU A 161 -8.41 -8.87 13.83
C LEU A 161 -7.51 -9.97 14.41
N SER A 162 -6.59 -10.53 13.62
CA SER A 162 -5.59 -11.48 14.11
C SER A 162 -4.51 -10.83 15.00
N GLU A 163 -4.40 -9.50 15.00
CA GLU A 163 -3.43 -8.73 15.79
C GLU A 163 -4.03 -8.15 17.09
N LEU A 164 -5.35 -8.32 17.32
CA LEU A 164 -6.13 -7.75 18.44
C LEU A 164 -6.54 -8.77 19.51
#